data_AF-X0WKU3-F1
#
_entry.id   AF-X0WKU3-F1
#
_cell.length_a   1.000
_cell.length_b   1.000
_cell.length_c   1.000
_cell.angle_alpha   90.00
_cell.angle_beta   90.00
_cell.angle_gamma   90.00
#
_symmetry.space_group_name_H-M   'P 1'
#
loop_
_entity.id
_entity.type
_entity.pdbx_description
1 polymer ?
#
loop_
_entity_poly.entity_id
_entity_poly.type
_entity_poly.pdbx_seq_one_letter_code
_entity_poly.pdbx_strand_id
1 'polypeptide(L)'
;WEDRGWVTAVPSGLRRLLARTLPEFLAGLAILRDAPLAAHTMTATFVAWMLETAVFWLFGLTFGLELGLADYLVIMVTANMIVAMPVAPSNIGPYEVATAEVVALLGVESSLAGGFAIGSHLLNILWVGATGLAAVWLLRLGFEDVFFLRPREEREPAP
;
A
#
# COMPACT_ATOMS: atom_id res chain seq x y z
N TRP A 1 15.21 -4.07 26.70
CA TRP A 1 15.23 -4.86 25.45
C TRP A 1 16.63 -5.32 25.05
N GLU A 2 17.71 -4.80 25.65
CA GLU A 2 19.10 -5.14 25.29
C GLU A 2 19.63 -6.46 25.90
N ASP A 3 18.97 -7.05 26.90
CA ASP A 3 19.50 -8.19 27.67
C ASP A 3 19.08 -9.60 27.21
N ARG A 4 18.47 -9.75 26.04
CA ARG A 4 18.13 -11.10 25.55
C ARG A 4 19.21 -11.56 24.54
N GLY A 5 20.03 -12.53 24.96
CA GLY A 5 21.24 -13.04 24.29
C GLY A 5 21.11 -13.69 22.90
N TRP A 6 20.02 -13.46 22.15
CA TRP A 6 19.84 -13.92 20.76
C TRP A 6 20.41 -12.94 19.72
N VAL A 7 20.88 -11.76 20.14
CA VAL A 7 21.34 -10.66 19.26
C VAL A 7 22.84 -10.71 18.95
N THR A 8 23.62 -11.59 19.59
CA THR A 8 25.08 -11.65 19.45
C THR A 8 25.57 -12.21 18.10
N ALA A 9 24.71 -12.89 17.35
CA ALA A 9 25.04 -13.43 16.02
C ALA A 9 24.66 -12.50 14.85
N VAL A 10 24.03 -11.35 15.13
CA VAL A 10 23.51 -10.45 14.08
C VAL A 10 24.58 -9.43 13.67
N PRO A 11 24.86 -9.26 12.36
CA PRO A 11 25.82 -8.26 11.86
C PRO A 11 25.53 -6.85 12.40
N SER A 12 26.57 -6.09 12.72
CA SER A 12 26.44 -4.80 13.40
C SER A 12 25.57 -3.77 12.66
N GLY A 13 25.51 -3.84 11.32
CA GLY A 13 24.62 -3.01 10.49
C GLY A 13 23.14 -3.39 10.65
N LEU A 14 22.83 -4.69 10.64
CA LEU A 14 21.47 -5.20 10.81
C LEU A 14 20.97 -4.97 12.24
N ARG A 15 21.85 -5.06 13.24
CA ARG A 15 21.49 -4.74 14.64
C ARG A 15 21.05 -3.28 14.81
N ARG A 16 21.71 -2.33 14.14
CA ARG A 16 21.33 -0.91 14.17
C ARG A 16 20.00 -0.64 13.46
N LEU A 17 19.74 -1.32 12.34
CA LEU A 17 18.47 -1.22 11.64
C LEU A 17 17.32 -1.78 12.50
N LEU A 18 17.50 -3.00 13.02
CA LEU A 18 16.51 -3.65 13.90
C LEU A 18 16.26 -2.85 15.17
N ALA A 19 17.29 -2.29 15.81
CA ALA A 19 17.10 -1.47 17.01
C ALA A 19 16.25 -0.22 16.77
N ARG A 20 16.20 0.29 15.52
CA ARG A 20 15.35 1.43 15.14
C ARG A 20 13.94 1.01 14.75
N THR A 21 13.80 0.00 13.88
CA THR A 21 12.50 -0.38 13.30
C THR A 21 11.70 -1.36 14.15
N LEU A 22 12.37 -2.24 14.90
CA LEU A 22 11.70 -3.28 15.69
C LEU A 22 10.81 -2.71 16.81
N PRO A 23 11.20 -1.67 17.58
CA PRO A 23 10.33 -1.09 18.59
C PRO A 23 9.05 -0.49 17.99
N GLU A 24 9.16 0.21 16.85
CA GLU A 24 8.02 0.80 16.12
C GLU A 24 7.08 -0.29 15.60
N PHE A 25 7.65 -1.33 15.00
CA PHE A 25 6.89 -2.51 14.53
C PHE A 25 6.15 -3.20 15.70
N LEU A 26 6.84 -3.45 16.82
CA LEU A 26 6.24 -4.05 18.00
C LEU A 26 5.18 -3.16 18.66
N ALA A 27 5.37 -1.83 18.62
CA ALA A 27 4.37 -0.87 19.07
C ALA A 27 3.12 -0.92 18.18
N GLY A 28 3.28 -1.05 16.86
CA GLY A 28 2.16 -1.29 15.94
C GLY A 28 1.41 -2.59 16.23
N LEU A 29 2.13 -3.66 16.56
CA LEU A 29 1.53 -4.94 16.97
C LEU A 29 0.85 -4.88 18.34
N ALA A 30 1.03 -3.83 19.14
CA ALA A 30 0.36 -3.70 20.43
C ALA A 30 -1.18 -3.64 20.28
N ILE A 31 -1.69 -3.25 19.09
CA ILE A 31 -3.13 -3.30 18.79
C ILE A 31 -3.70 -4.71 18.87
N LEU A 32 -2.89 -5.74 18.62
CA LEU A 32 -3.29 -7.15 18.71
C LEU A 32 -3.56 -7.60 20.16
N ARG A 33 -3.20 -6.78 21.15
CA ARG A 33 -3.53 -7.04 22.56
C ARG A 33 -5.01 -6.78 22.87
N ASP A 34 -5.68 -5.99 22.05
CA ASP A 34 -7.12 -5.74 22.13
C ASP A 34 -7.81 -6.55 21.02
N ALA A 35 -8.34 -7.73 21.37
CA ALA A 35 -8.92 -8.65 20.41
C ALA A 35 -10.11 -8.04 19.63
N PRO A 36 -11.07 -7.34 20.28
CA PRO A 36 -12.10 -6.60 19.56
C PRO A 36 -11.53 -5.60 18.55
N LEU A 37 -10.62 -4.72 18.98
CA LEU A 37 -10.05 -3.71 18.09
C LEU A 37 -9.28 -4.35 16.92
N ALA A 38 -8.47 -5.36 17.21
CA ALA A 38 -7.75 -6.12 16.20
C ALA A 38 -8.70 -6.77 15.17
N ALA A 39 -9.81 -7.35 15.61
CA ALA A 39 -10.81 -7.95 14.72
C ALA A 39 -11.47 -6.91 13.79
N HIS A 40 -11.80 -5.73 14.31
CA HIS A 40 -12.35 -4.63 13.49
C HIS A 40 -11.32 -4.16 12.46
N THR A 41 -10.06 -3.97 12.86
CA THR A 41 -8.98 -3.57 11.94
C THR A 41 -8.77 -4.62 10.86
N MET A 42 -8.66 -5.90 11.21
CA MET A 42 -8.49 -7.00 10.24
C MET A 42 -9.66 -7.06 9.26
N THR A 43 -10.89 -6.90 9.75
CA THR A 43 -12.09 -6.89 8.90
C THR A 43 -12.07 -5.69 7.94
N ALA A 44 -11.75 -4.49 8.44
CA ALA A 44 -11.65 -3.30 7.61
C ALA A 44 -10.56 -3.43 6.53
N THR A 45 -9.39 -3.98 6.89
CA THR A 45 -8.31 -4.27 5.93
C THR A 45 -8.75 -5.28 4.88
N PHE A 46 -9.40 -6.37 5.29
CA PHE A 46 -9.89 -7.38 4.36
C PHE A 46 -10.91 -6.78 3.38
N VAL A 47 -11.87 -5.99 3.87
CA VAL A 47 -12.85 -5.30 3.03
C VAL A 47 -12.16 -4.34 2.05
N ALA A 48 -11.18 -3.57 2.51
CA ALA A 48 -10.41 -2.68 1.64
C ALA A 48 -9.72 -3.44 0.49
N TRP A 49 -9.12 -4.58 0.77
CA TRP A 49 -8.47 -5.42 -0.25
C TRP A 49 -9.47 -6.03 -1.24
N MET A 50 -10.66 -6.41 -0.77
CA MET A 50 -11.72 -6.92 -1.66
C MET A 50 -12.29 -5.81 -2.54
N LEU A 51 -12.45 -4.59 -2.02
CA LEU A 51 -12.85 -3.43 -2.80
C LEU A 51 -11.80 -3.09 -3.85
N GLU A 52 -10.52 -3.14 -3.50
CA GLU A 52 -9.42 -2.92 -4.44
C GLU A 52 -9.40 -3.99 -5.54
N THR A 53 -9.57 -5.26 -5.17
CA THR A 53 -9.72 -6.37 -6.14
C THR A 53 -10.89 -6.13 -7.09
N ALA A 54 -12.03 -5.64 -6.57
CA ALA A 54 -13.18 -5.30 -7.39
C ALA A 54 -12.88 -4.15 -8.36
N VAL A 55 -12.08 -3.15 -7.97
CA VAL A 55 -11.63 -2.08 -8.88
C VAL A 55 -10.78 -2.65 -10.02
N PHE A 56 -9.83 -3.53 -9.74
CA PHE A 56 -9.05 -4.21 -10.77
C PHE A 56 -9.94 -5.05 -11.70
N TRP A 57 -10.93 -5.75 -11.15
CA TRP A 57 -11.92 -6.49 -11.93
C TRP A 57 -12.74 -5.56 -12.85
N LEU A 58 -13.20 -4.41 -12.36
CA LEU A 58 -13.93 -3.42 -13.17
C LEU A 58 -13.07 -2.82 -14.30
N PHE A 59 -11.79 -2.56 -14.04
CA PHE A 59 -10.85 -2.23 -15.12
C PHE A 59 -10.76 -3.38 -16.12
N GLY A 60 -10.66 -4.62 -15.64
CA GLY A 60 -10.64 -5.81 -16.46
C GLY A 60 -11.83 -5.91 -17.42
N LEU A 61 -13.05 -5.66 -16.92
CA LEU A 61 -14.26 -5.58 -17.74
C LEU A 61 -14.17 -4.48 -18.81
N THR A 62 -13.57 -3.34 -18.48
CA THR A 62 -13.38 -2.22 -19.42
C THR A 62 -12.43 -2.60 -20.57
N PHE A 63 -11.43 -3.43 -20.29
CA PHE A 63 -10.49 -3.95 -21.28
C PHE A 63 -10.97 -5.26 -21.94
N GLY A 64 -12.15 -5.78 -21.59
CA GLY A 64 -12.69 -7.01 -22.16
C GLY A 64 -11.93 -8.27 -21.75
N LEU A 65 -11.31 -8.28 -20.57
CA LEU A 65 -10.60 -9.44 -20.04
C LEU A 65 -11.59 -10.49 -19.52
N GLU A 66 -11.43 -11.74 -19.98
CA GLU A 66 -12.23 -12.89 -19.54
C GLU A 66 -11.53 -13.62 -18.38
N LEU A 67 -11.36 -12.93 -17.25
CA LEU A 67 -10.70 -13.48 -16.06
C LEU A 67 -11.68 -13.59 -14.87
N GLY A 68 -11.41 -14.53 -13.97
CA GLY A 68 -12.15 -14.71 -12.73
C GLY A 68 -11.72 -13.74 -11.63
N LEU A 69 -12.54 -13.59 -10.58
CA LEU A 69 -12.21 -12.71 -9.45
C LEU A 69 -10.91 -13.11 -8.73
N ALA A 70 -10.61 -14.41 -8.68
CA ALA A 70 -9.37 -14.92 -8.09
C ALA A 70 -8.13 -14.46 -8.88
N ASP A 71 -8.24 -14.35 -10.20
CA ASP A 71 -7.16 -13.87 -11.06
C ASP A 71 -6.89 -12.38 -10.77
N TYR A 72 -7.94 -11.58 -10.59
CA TYR A 72 -7.81 -10.17 -10.19
C TYR A 72 -7.23 -9.99 -8.79
N LEU A 73 -7.48 -10.94 -7.88
CA LEU A 73 -6.83 -10.93 -6.57
C LEU A 73 -5.31 -11.12 -6.72
N VAL A 74 -4.88 -12.03 -7.60
CA VAL A 74 -3.44 -12.24 -7.90
C VAL A 74 -2.83 -11.01 -8.57
N ILE A 75 -3.51 -10.44 -9.57
CA ILE A 75 -3.08 -9.21 -10.26
C ILE A 75 -2.90 -8.07 -9.25
N MET A 76 -3.91 -7.82 -8.40
CA MET A 76 -3.89 -6.78 -7.38
C MET A 76 -2.73 -7.00 -6.39
N VAL A 77 -2.53 -8.22 -5.88
CA VAL A 77 -1.44 -8.52 -4.94
C VAL A 77 -0.08 -8.27 -5.60
N THR A 78 0.13 -8.71 -6.84
CA THR A 78 1.36 -8.42 -7.58
C THR A 78 1.58 -6.92 -7.73
N ALA A 79 0.56 -6.19 -8.18
CA ALA A 79 0.63 -4.74 -8.36
C ALA A 79 1.03 -4.04 -7.04
N ASN A 80 0.43 -4.42 -5.92
CA ASN A 80 0.74 -3.84 -4.61
C ASN A 80 2.14 -4.20 -4.10
N MET A 81 2.65 -5.40 -4.39
CA MET A 81 4.04 -5.76 -4.09
C MET A 81 5.04 -4.91 -4.86
N ILE A 82 4.74 -4.58 -6.12
CA ILE A 82 5.58 -3.69 -6.91
C ILE A 82 5.50 -2.26 -6.40
N VAL A 83 4.31 -1.76 -6.10
CA VAL A 83 4.13 -0.40 -5.57
C VAL A 83 4.81 -0.21 -4.21
N ALA A 84 4.84 -1.25 -3.38
CA ALA A 84 5.53 -1.23 -2.08
C ALA A 84 7.04 -1.03 -2.21
N MET A 85 7.64 -1.32 -3.36
CA MET A 85 9.05 -1.07 -3.62
C MET A 85 9.21 0.34 -4.23
N PRO A 86 9.95 1.26 -3.59
CA PRO A 86 10.15 2.61 -4.12
C PRO A 86 11.24 2.61 -5.20
N VAL A 87 10.97 1.97 -6.34
CA VAL A 87 11.96 1.78 -7.42
C VAL A 87 12.00 2.97 -8.36
N ALA A 88 10.84 3.54 -8.70
CA ALA A 88 10.71 4.68 -9.63
C ALA A 88 9.64 5.67 -9.14
N PRO A 89 9.70 6.96 -9.56
CA PRO A 89 8.65 7.92 -9.28
C PRO A 89 7.29 7.40 -9.77
N SER A 90 6.32 7.33 -8.86
CA SER A 90 4.99 6.74 -9.11
C SER A 90 5.02 5.31 -9.67
N ASN A 91 6.15 4.59 -9.57
CA ASN A 91 6.35 3.25 -10.12
C ASN A 91 6.01 3.06 -11.60
N ILE A 92 6.14 4.14 -12.40
CA ILE A 92 5.98 4.08 -13.87
C ILE A 92 7.11 3.24 -14.46
N GLY A 93 6.77 2.22 -15.24
CA GLY A 93 7.65 1.21 -15.80
C GLY A 93 7.54 -0.13 -15.05
N PRO A 94 8.02 -0.23 -13.79
CA PRO A 94 7.94 -1.48 -13.02
C PRO A 94 6.53 -2.01 -12.84
N TYR A 95 5.56 -1.12 -12.58
CA TYR A 95 4.16 -1.51 -12.44
C TYR A 95 3.63 -2.14 -13.73
N GLU A 96 3.86 -1.47 -14.87
CA GLU A 96 3.35 -1.90 -16.17
C GLU A 96 3.95 -3.24 -16.58
N VAL A 97 5.25 -3.42 -16.41
CA VAL A 97 5.93 -4.68 -16.74
C VAL A 97 5.37 -5.82 -15.88
N ALA A 98 5.40 -5.68 -14.55
CA ALA A 98 4.99 -6.76 -13.67
C ALA A 98 3.50 -7.12 -13.81
N THR A 99 2.64 -6.11 -13.96
CA THR A 99 1.19 -6.31 -14.13
C THR A 99 0.89 -6.96 -15.48
N ALA A 100 1.50 -6.49 -16.57
CA ALA A 100 1.31 -7.09 -17.89
C ALA A 100 1.80 -8.55 -17.93
N GLU A 101 2.94 -8.85 -17.31
CA GLU A 101 3.47 -10.22 -17.22
C GLU A 101 2.52 -11.13 -16.45
N VAL A 102 2.02 -10.71 -15.28
CA VAL A 102 1.07 -11.53 -14.51
C VAL A 102 -0.24 -11.73 -15.26
N VAL A 103 -0.77 -10.70 -15.91
CA VAL A 103 -2.00 -10.81 -16.72
C VAL A 103 -1.80 -11.74 -17.91
N ALA A 104 -0.64 -11.69 -18.58
CA ALA A 104 -0.29 -12.60 -19.67
C ALA A 104 -0.13 -14.05 -19.19
N LEU A 105 0.46 -14.27 -18.01
CA LEU A 105 0.57 -15.59 -17.38
C LEU A 105 -0.80 -16.21 -17.05
N LEU A 106 -1.82 -15.36 -16.85
CA LEU A 106 -3.21 -15.77 -16.64
C LEU A 106 -3.95 -16.07 -17.96
N GLY A 107 -3.25 -16.06 -19.10
CA GLY A 107 -3.79 -16.48 -20.40
C GLY A 107 -4.29 -15.35 -21.30
N VAL A 108 -4.06 -14.09 -20.92
CA VAL A 108 -4.44 -12.92 -21.72
C VAL A 108 -3.37 -12.64 -22.80
N GLU A 109 -3.80 -12.25 -23.99
CA GLU A 109 -2.89 -11.84 -25.07
C GLU A 109 -2.04 -10.62 -24.67
N SER A 110 -0.76 -10.62 -25.04
CA SER A 110 0.23 -9.67 -24.51
C SER A 110 -0.08 -8.19 -24.80
N SER A 111 -0.61 -7.86 -25.98
CA SER A 111 -1.03 -6.50 -26.31
C SER A 111 -2.17 -6.04 -25.39
N LEU A 112 -3.15 -6.91 -25.15
CA LEU A 112 -4.26 -6.62 -24.23
C LEU A 112 -3.81 -6.51 -22.77
N ALA A 113 -2.90 -7.39 -22.34
CA ALA A 113 -2.29 -7.35 -21.01
C ALA A 113 -1.51 -6.05 -20.76
N GLY A 114 -0.73 -5.60 -21.75
CA GLY A 114 -0.04 -4.31 -21.71
C GLY A 114 -1.00 -3.13 -21.66
N GLY A 115 -2.07 -3.17 -22.46
CA GLY A 115 -3.13 -2.16 -22.44
C GLY A 115 -3.81 -2.04 -21.07
N PHE A 116 -4.15 -3.19 -20.46
CA PHE A 116 -4.71 -3.23 -19.11
C PHE A 116 -3.73 -2.67 -18.07
N ALA A 117 -2.45 -3.04 -18.14
CA ALA A 117 -1.44 -2.59 -17.18
C ALA A 117 -1.24 -1.07 -17.23
N ILE A 118 -1.10 -0.50 -18.43
CA ILE A 118 -0.99 0.96 -18.61
C ILE A 118 -2.27 1.66 -18.17
N GLY A 119 -3.43 1.15 -18.59
CA GLY A 119 -4.73 1.75 -18.31
C GLY A 119 -5.07 1.77 -16.82
N SER A 120 -4.92 0.62 -16.15
CA SER A 120 -5.17 0.50 -14.71
C SER A 120 -4.25 1.41 -13.90
N HIS A 121 -2.97 1.51 -14.25
CA HIS A 121 -2.04 2.38 -13.55
C HIS A 121 -2.39 3.86 -13.73
N LEU A 122 -2.64 4.28 -14.96
CA LEU A 122 -3.02 5.65 -15.28
C LEU A 122 -4.31 6.04 -14.55
N LEU A 123 -5.33 5.19 -14.59
CA LEU A 123 -6.59 5.43 -13.89
C LEU A 123 -6.39 5.53 -12.39
N ASN A 124 -5.55 4.68 -11.80
CA ASN A 124 -5.23 4.73 -10.38
C ASN A 124 -4.52 6.04 -10.00
N ILE A 125 -3.48 6.43 -10.74
CA ILE A 125 -2.75 7.69 -10.52
C ILE A 125 -3.70 8.89 -10.62
N LEU A 126 -4.52 8.94 -11.66
CA LEU A 126 -5.47 10.03 -11.88
C LEU A 126 -6.53 10.08 -10.78
N TRP A 127 -7.10 8.95 -10.39
CA TRP A 127 -8.13 8.89 -9.36
C TRP A 127 -7.59 9.29 -7.99
N VAL A 128 -6.48 8.69 -7.55
CA VAL A 128 -5.85 9.00 -6.27
C VAL A 128 -5.37 10.45 -6.25
N GLY A 129 -4.74 10.92 -7.32
CA GLY A 129 -4.31 12.32 -7.44
C GLY A 129 -5.47 13.31 -7.40
N ALA A 130 -6.53 13.05 -8.17
CA ALA A 130 -7.71 13.91 -8.21
C ALA A 130 -8.47 13.94 -6.89
N THR A 131 -8.67 12.78 -6.24
CA THR A 131 -9.33 12.71 -4.93
C THR A 131 -8.50 13.35 -3.83
N GLY A 132 -7.18 13.20 -3.86
CA GLY A 132 -6.28 13.90 -2.94
C GLY A 132 -6.35 15.42 -3.11
N LEU A 133 -6.32 15.91 -4.36
CA LEU A 133 -6.44 17.34 -4.64
C LEU A 133 -7.82 17.88 -4.24
N ALA A 134 -8.89 17.14 -4.52
CA ALA A 134 -10.24 17.49 -4.08
C ALA A 134 -10.33 17.52 -2.55
N ALA A 135 -9.72 16.57 -1.84
CA ALA A 135 -9.68 16.56 -0.39
C ALA A 135 -8.96 17.79 0.18
N VAL A 136 -7.78 18.14 -0.36
CA VAL A 136 -7.04 19.36 0.02
C VAL A 136 -7.91 20.60 -0.15
N TRP A 137 -8.59 20.72 -1.30
CA TRP A 137 -9.45 21.85 -1.59
C TRP A 137 -10.69 21.92 -0.68
N LEU A 138 -11.40 20.80 -0.52
CA LEU A 138 -12.62 20.70 0.29
C LEU A 138 -12.34 20.92 1.78
N LEU A 139 -11.21 20.42 2.28
CA LEU A 139 -10.78 20.58 3.66
C LEU A 139 -10.05 21.91 3.92
N ARG A 140 -9.85 22.72 2.87
CA ARG A 140 -9.14 24.02 2.92
C ARG A 140 -7.75 23.92 3.54
N LEU A 141 -7.05 22.83 3.24
CA LEU A 141 -5.71 22.59 3.77
C LEU A 141 -4.70 23.50 3.05
N GLY A 142 -3.90 24.21 3.84
CA GLY A 142 -2.76 24.97 3.34
C GLY A 142 -1.56 24.06 3.07
N PHE A 143 -0.56 24.59 2.37
CA PHE A 143 0.72 23.88 2.17
C PHE A 143 1.38 23.53 3.52
N GLU A 144 1.19 24.39 4.53
CA GLU A 144 1.74 24.16 5.87
C GLU A 144 1.12 22.92 6.56
N ASP A 145 -0.18 22.69 6.38
CA ASP A 145 -0.90 21.58 7.04
C ASP A 145 -0.51 20.20 6.50
N VAL A 146 -0.08 20.13 5.23
CA VAL A 146 0.26 18.87 4.54
C VAL A 146 1.73 18.50 4.76
N PHE A 147 2.62 19.50 4.73
CA PHE A 147 4.08 19.25 4.77
C PHE A 147 4.70 19.48 6.14
N PHE A 148 4.05 20.22 7.03
CA PHE A 148 4.52 20.44 8.40
C PHE A 148 3.51 19.84 9.37
N LEU A 149 3.71 18.56 9.72
CA LEU A 149 3.11 18.00 10.92
C LEU A 149 3.64 18.79 12.12
N ARG A 150 2.86 19.76 12.60
CA ARG A 150 3.18 20.50 13.83
C ARG A 150 3.43 19.45 14.92
N PRO A 151 4.62 19.38 15.53
CA PRO A 151 4.85 18.52 16.66
C PRO A 151 3.74 18.79 17.67
N ARG A 152 3.05 17.75 18.11
CA ARG A 152 2.03 17.87 19.14
C ARG A 152 2.74 18.43 20.36
N GLU A 153 2.65 19.74 20.57
CA GLU A 153 3.08 20.38 21.81
C GLU A 153 2.33 19.63 22.91
N GLU A 154 3.07 18.83 23.68
CA GLU A 154 2.59 18.25 24.91
C GLU A 154 2.07 19.42 25.73
N ARG A 155 0.74 19.51 25.85
CA ARG A 155 0.12 20.47 26.77
C ARG A 155 0.66 20.12 28.15
N GLU A 156 1.63 20.91 28.59
CA GLU A 156 2.10 20.92 29.96
C GLU A 156 0.84 21.08 30.84
N PRO A 157 0.58 20.18 31.80
CA PRO A 157 -0.57 20.33 32.66
C PRO A 157 -0.41 21.64 33.42
N ALA A 158 -1.43 22.50 33.30
CA ALA A 158 -1.46 23.79 33.99
C ALA A 158 -1.22 23.58 35.51
N PRO A 159 -0.51 24.51 36.17
CA PRO A 159 -0.08 24.38 37.56
C PRO A 159 -1.22 24.30 38.57
#